data_AF-A0A9P9DS01-F1
#
_entry.id   AF-A0A9P9DS01-F1
#
_cell.length_a   1.000
_cell.length_b   1.000
_cell.length_c   1.000
_cell.angle_alpha   90.00
_cell.angle_beta   90.00
_cell.angle_gamma   90.00
#
_symmetry.space_group_name_H-M   'P 1'
#
loop_
_entity.id
_entity.type
_entity.pdbx_description
1 polymer ?
#
loop_
_entity_poly.entity_id
_entity_poly.type
_entity_poly.pdbx_seq_one_letter_code
_entity_poly.pdbx_strand_id
1 'polypeptide(L)'
;MLARHLPLLFASSLPLFLTSYAAPLEPDGAIEARDDDDVSAQWTWLHFEGCDSKQKQAIKDAHEDAVTMALHVENIDFANDPGAMDFFGLQKNIQSVFDHIGTFRLSDVWPGYKMNARCGTANDKKYQNRCNRPGVIAYQWNTKTDATDPNNAPRYDKDDALSNMHFCDQFFYYKKLNDAIKDQKDSDDFKWRYDLTKYKNQAYIILHEMMHDSVMTYKQNKNRRIPDLSMHVYEYVQKPDSRDWKRKLVKVDVYQPYYCKVLARTAREKIAEEGITMNADNKRPVRTLYVQSLPILHLFLG
;
A
#
# COMPACT_ATOMS: atom_id res chain seq x y z
N MET A 1 -18.88 -48.52 -60.33
CA MET A 1 -18.66 -47.30 -59.50
C MET A 1 -17.26 -47.38 -58.94
N LEU A 2 -16.39 -46.48 -59.40
CA LEU A 2 -14.95 -46.47 -59.11
C LEU A 2 -14.66 -46.05 -57.67
N ALA A 3 -13.92 -46.88 -56.95
CA ALA A 3 -13.23 -46.52 -55.71
C ALA A 3 -11.91 -45.80 -56.07
N ARG A 4 -11.73 -44.56 -55.60
CA ARG A 4 -10.46 -43.82 -55.69
C ARG A 4 -9.82 -43.76 -54.31
N HIS A 5 -8.60 -44.31 -54.24
CA HIS A 5 -7.61 -44.03 -53.21
C HIS A 5 -7.07 -42.60 -53.32
N LEU A 6 -6.87 -41.94 -52.17
CA LEU A 6 -5.95 -40.82 -52.01
C LEU A 6 -5.27 -40.93 -50.64
N PRO A 7 -3.93 -40.82 -50.56
CA PRO A 7 -3.21 -40.78 -49.29
C PRO A 7 -3.06 -39.33 -48.79
N LEU A 8 -3.29 -39.13 -47.50
CA LEU A 8 -2.99 -37.87 -46.80
C LEU A 8 -1.54 -37.91 -46.28
N LEU A 9 -0.72 -37.03 -46.84
CA LEU A 9 0.65 -36.74 -46.42
C LEU A 9 0.64 -35.89 -45.14
N PHE A 10 1.30 -36.37 -44.09
CA PHE A 10 1.66 -35.57 -42.91
C PHE A 10 2.90 -34.73 -43.25
N ALA A 11 2.75 -33.41 -43.27
CA ALA A 11 3.88 -32.47 -43.27
C ALA A 11 4.03 -31.89 -41.85
N SER A 12 5.10 -32.29 -41.18
CA SER A 12 5.56 -31.77 -39.90
C SER A 12 6.31 -30.45 -40.12
N SER A 13 5.73 -29.33 -39.71
CA SER A 13 6.44 -28.04 -39.58
C SER A 13 6.99 -27.90 -38.16
N LEU A 14 8.31 -28.00 -38.05
CA LEU A 14 9.08 -27.56 -36.88
C LEU A 14 9.02 -26.03 -36.76
N PRO A 15 8.84 -25.46 -35.56
CA PRO A 15 9.21 -24.07 -35.31
C PRO A 15 10.71 -23.96 -35.01
N LEU A 16 11.33 -22.97 -35.66
CA LEU A 16 12.66 -22.44 -35.42
C LEU A 16 12.91 -22.18 -33.93
N PHE A 17 14.00 -22.73 -33.40
CA PHE A 17 14.63 -22.24 -32.16
C PHE A 17 15.36 -20.94 -32.45
N LEU A 18 14.88 -19.82 -31.90
CA LEU A 18 15.67 -18.61 -31.70
C LEU A 18 16.46 -18.78 -30.41
N THR A 19 17.75 -19.05 -30.51
CA THR A 19 18.70 -18.96 -29.41
C THR A 19 19.11 -17.50 -29.24
N SER A 20 18.54 -16.79 -28.25
CA SER A 20 19.14 -15.54 -27.78
C SER A 20 20.15 -15.85 -26.68
N TYR A 21 21.42 -15.60 -26.97
CA TYR A 21 22.48 -15.52 -25.97
C TYR A 21 22.14 -14.43 -24.95
N ALA A 22 21.97 -14.79 -23.68
CA ALA A 22 22.02 -13.85 -22.56
C ALA A 22 23.44 -13.89 -21.99
N ALA A 23 24.16 -12.76 -22.07
CA ALA A 23 25.37 -12.57 -21.30
C ALA A 23 25.00 -12.43 -19.81
N PRO A 24 25.80 -12.96 -18.88
CA PRO A 24 25.56 -12.74 -17.46
C PRO A 24 25.94 -11.31 -17.08
N LEU A 25 25.00 -10.55 -16.51
CA LEU A 25 25.24 -9.24 -15.91
C LEU A 25 25.25 -9.38 -14.38
N GLU A 26 26.24 -8.76 -13.75
CA GLU A 26 26.55 -8.87 -12.32
C GLU A 26 25.55 -8.10 -11.44
N PRO A 27 25.25 -8.58 -10.21
CA PRO A 27 24.25 -7.97 -9.35
C PRO A 27 24.90 -7.04 -8.31
N ASP A 28 25.24 -5.81 -8.69
CA ASP A 28 25.62 -4.76 -7.73
C ASP A 28 25.11 -3.40 -8.23
N GLY A 29 23.81 -3.17 -8.10
CA GLY A 29 23.19 -1.87 -8.33
C GLY A 29 22.62 -1.34 -7.02
N ALA A 30 23.38 -0.51 -6.32
CA ALA A 30 22.81 0.35 -5.28
C ALA A 30 21.72 1.23 -5.93
N ILE A 31 20.59 1.39 -5.24
CA ILE A 31 19.50 2.25 -5.68
C ILE A 31 20.05 3.69 -5.70
N GLU A 32 20.35 4.20 -6.90
CA GLU A 32 20.80 5.58 -7.05
C GLU A 32 19.63 6.52 -6.74
N ALA A 33 19.84 7.37 -5.73
CA ALA A 33 18.89 8.41 -5.37
C ALA A 33 18.77 9.42 -6.52
N ARG A 34 17.54 9.82 -6.81
CA ARG A 34 17.20 10.84 -7.80
C ARG A 34 17.89 12.17 -7.43
N ASP A 35 18.48 12.85 -8.42
CA ASP A 35 19.00 14.21 -8.25
C ASP A 35 17.82 15.17 -8.00
N ASP A 36 17.59 15.47 -6.71
CA ASP A 36 16.50 16.27 -6.16
C ASP A 36 16.79 17.79 -6.27
N ASP A 37 16.55 18.39 -7.43
CA ASP A 37 16.78 19.84 -7.61
C ASP A 37 15.58 20.76 -7.30
N ASP A 38 14.42 20.27 -6.80
CA ASP A 38 13.32 21.19 -6.44
C ASP A 38 12.28 20.70 -5.39
N VAL A 39 12.60 19.72 -4.55
CA VAL A 39 11.70 19.37 -3.43
C VAL A 39 12.47 19.38 -2.11
N SER A 40 12.35 20.46 -1.34
CA SER A 40 13.01 20.58 -0.04
C SER A 40 12.58 19.43 0.87
N ALA A 41 13.52 18.54 1.23
CA ALA A 41 13.28 17.46 2.18
C ALA A 41 12.66 18.00 3.47
N GLN A 42 11.60 17.36 3.94
CA GLN A 42 10.96 17.66 5.22
C GLN A 42 11.50 16.70 6.27
N TRP A 43 12.24 17.22 7.25
CA TRP A 43 12.78 16.39 8.32
C TRP A 43 11.70 16.01 9.31
N THR A 44 11.58 14.72 9.60
CA THR A 44 10.65 14.15 10.58
C THR A 44 11.42 13.66 11.80
N TRP A 45 11.07 14.17 12.97
CA TRP A 45 11.59 13.72 14.24
C TRP A 45 10.57 12.82 14.95
N LEU A 46 10.94 11.56 15.19
CA LEU A 46 10.10 10.60 15.89
C LEU A 46 10.26 10.75 17.41
N HIS A 47 9.20 11.21 18.06
CA HIS A 47 9.10 11.23 19.51
C HIS A 47 8.53 9.91 20.03
N PHE A 48 9.39 9.06 20.57
CA PHE A 48 9.01 7.72 21.02
C PHE A 48 8.50 7.67 22.46
N GLU A 49 7.40 6.94 22.66
CA GLU A 49 6.83 6.66 23.98
C GLU A 49 6.46 5.17 24.10
N GLY A 50 6.84 4.51 25.20
CA GLY A 50 6.50 3.10 25.43
C GLY A 50 7.23 2.08 24.55
N CYS A 51 8.14 2.52 23.67
CA CYS A 51 8.91 1.66 22.78
C CYS A 51 10.27 1.28 23.36
N ASP A 52 10.66 0.01 23.26
CA ASP A 52 12.03 -0.44 23.52
C ASP A 52 12.98 -0.10 22.35
N SER A 53 14.28 -0.36 22.49
CA SER A 53 15.28 -0.02 21.46
C SER A 53 15.07 -0.75 20.13
N LYS A 54 14.60 -2.01 20.16
CA LYS A 54 14.33 -2.80 18.95
C LYS A 54 13.09 -2.29 18.24
N GLN A 55 12.04 -1.96 18.98
CA GLN A 55 10.81 -1.38 18.45
C GLN A 55 11.09 0.00 17.82
N LYS A 56 11.87 0.85 18.48
CA LYS A 56 12.30 2.15 17.92
C LYS A 56 13.01 1.98 16.58
N GLN A 57 13.96 1.04 16.50
CA GLN A 57 14.69 0.79 15.25
C GLN A 57 13.76 0.22 14.17
N ALA A 58 12.88 -0.73 14.50
CA ALA A 58 11.93 -1.27 13.53
C ALA A 58 10.99 -0.21 12.95
N ILE A 59 10.53 0.75 13.77
CA ILE A 59 9.71 1.87 13.31
C ILE A 59 10.53 2.82 12.43
N LYS A 60 11.78 3.12 12.78
CA LYS A 60 12.67 3.96 11.96
C LYS A 60 12.91 3.33 10.59
N ASP A 61 13.34 2.06 10.56
CA ASP A 61 13.58 1.31 9.32
C ASP A 61 12.32 1.29 8.44
N ALA A 62 11.18 0.95 9.02
CA ALA A 62 9.92 0.88 8.28
C ALA A 62 9.42 2.25 7.80
N HIS A 63 9.77 3.34 8.48
CA HIS A 63 9.43 4.70 8.06
C HIS A 63 10.25 5.11 6.83
N GLU A 64 11.57 4.89 6.85
CA GLU A 64 12.40 5.12 5.66
C GLU A 64 11.93 4.26 4.49
N ASP A 65 11.68 2.97 4.71
CA ASP A 65 11.13 2.07 3.69
C ASP A 65 9.77 2.57 3.16
N ALA A 66 8.91 3.14 4.01
CA ALA A 66 7.60 3.69 3.60
C ALA A 66 7.75 4.93 2.71
N VAL A 67 8.73 5.79 3.02
CA VAL A 67 9.07 6.96 2.24
C VAL A 67 9.70 6.56 0.91
N THR A 68 10.62 5.59 0.91
CA THR A 68 11.17 4.97 -0.31
C THR A 68 10.06 4.37 -1.16
N MET A 69 9.11 3.65 -0.55
CA MET A 69 7.93 3.14 -1.26
C MET A 69 7.15 4.28 -1.93
N ALA A 70 6.89 5.39 -1.24
CA ALA A 70 6.18 6.53 -1.81
C ALA A 70 6.94 7.15 -3.00
N LEU A 71 8.26 7.30 -2.91
CA LEU A 71 9.12 7.81 -4.00
C LEU A 71 9.09 6.94 -5.25
N HIS A 72 8.94 5.62 -5.10
CA HIS A 72 8.87 4.69 -6.23
C HIS A 72 7.53 4.71 -6.97
N VAL A 73 6.54 5.46 -6.47
CA VAL A 73 5.30 5.70 -7.18
C VAL A 73 5.53 6.83 -8.18
N GLU A 74 6.22 6.56 -9.27
CA GLU A 74 6.48 7.57 -10.29
C GLU A 74 5.42 7.53 -11.40
N ASN A 75 4.92 8.71 -11.80
CA ASN A 75 4.10 8.90 -13.01
C ASN A 75 2.96 7.89 -13.17
N ILE A 76 2.05 7.79 -12.20
CA ILE A 76 0.91 6.86 -12.27
C ILE A 76 0.13 7.06 -13.59
N ASP A 77 0.18 6.05 -14.46
CA ASP A 77 -0.53 6.07 -15.74
C ASP A 77 -1.99 5.65 -15.56
N PHE A 78 -2.83 6.61 -15.19
CA PHE A 78 -4.29 6.37 -15.08
C PHE A 78 -4.97 6.02 -16.41
N ALA A 79 -4.31 6.18 -17.56
CA ALA A 79 -4.91 5.86 -18.86
C ALA A 79 -4.63 4.42 -19.27
N ASN A 80 -3.41 3.92 -19.04
CA ASN A 80 -2.98 2.62 -19.57
C ASN A 80 -2.54 1.60 -18.52
N ASP A 81 -2.34 1.97 -17.24
CA ASP A 81 -2.01 1.00 -16.19
C ASP A 81 -3.30 0.40 -15.58
N PRO A 82 -3.60 -0.89 -15.82
CA PRO A 82 -4.75 -1.54 -15.20
C PRO A 82 -4.66 -1.56 -13.68
N GLY A 83 -3.45 -1.55 -13.10
CA GLY A 83 -3.22 -1.43 -11.68
C GLY A 83 -3.69 -0.08 -11.14
N ALA A 84 -3.21 1.01 -11.74
CA ALA A 84 -3.70 2.35 -11.41
C ALA A 84 -5.24 2.44 -11.48
N MET A 85 -5.84 1.94 -12.55
CA MET A 85 -7.30 1.95 -12.71
C MET A 85 -8.02 1.08 -11.68
N ASP A 86 -7.46 -0.08 -11.34
CA ASP A 86 -8.03 -1.01 -10.36
C ASP A 86 -8.10 -0.46 -8.96
N PHE A 87 -7.25 0.51 -8.60
CA PHE A 87 -7.11 0.98 -7.23
C PHE A 87 -7.41 2.47 -7.05
N PHE A 88 -7.13 3.28 -8.05
CA PHE A 88 -7.30 4.73 -8.01
C PHE A 88 -8.43 5.25 -8.91
N GLY A 89 -8.92 4.43 -9.84
CA GLY A 89 -9.80 4.92 -10.90
C GLY A 89 -9.16 6.06 -11.68
N LEU A 90 -9.96 7.05 -12.12
CA LEU A 90 -9.49 8.18 -12.94
C LEU A 90 -8.94 9.38 -12.13
N GLN A 91 -8.49 9.18 -10.89
CA GLN A 91 -8.17 10.27 -9.96
C GLN A 91 -6.67 10.64 -9.96
N LYS A 92 -6.36 11.79 -10.56
CA LYS A 92 -4.96 12.24 -10.78
C LYS A 92 -4.24 12.83 -9.56
N ASN A 93 -4.97 13.24 -8.52
CA ASN A 93 -4.37 13.98 -7.40
C ASN A 93 -3.57 13.09 -6.43
N ILE A 94 -3.68 11.76 -6.56
CA ILE A 94 -2.99 10.85 -5.65
C ILE A 94 -1.46 10.85 -5.84
N GLN A 95 -0.98 11.15 -7.05
CA GLN A 95 0.46 11.31 -7.33
C GLN A 95 1.08 12.34 -6.39
N SER A 96 0.47 13.53 -6.29
CA SER A 96 0.95 14.61 -5.41
C SER A 96 1.01 14.21 -3.94
N VAL A 97 0.15 13.29 -3.48
CA VAL A 97 0.20 12.78 -2.11
C VAL A 97 1.43 11.88 -1.90
N PHE A 98 1.72 10.99 -2.85
CA PHE A 98 2.93 10.15 -2.79
C PHE A 98 4.20 10.99 -2.89
N ASP A 99 4.25 11.93 -3.83
CA ASP A 99 5.40 12.83 -4.01
C ASP A 99 5.71 13.57 -2.70
N HIS A 100 4.67 14.08 -2.02
CA HIS A 100 4.86 14.82 -0.77
C HIS A 100 5.26 13.92 0.40
N ILE A 101 4.64 12.73 0.57
CA ILE A 101 5.10 11.75 1.57
C ILE A 101 6.57 11.38 1.30
N GLY A 102 6.94 11.24 0.03
CA GLY A 102 8.29 11.03 -0.45
C GLY A 102 9.28 12.14 -0.07
N THR A 103 8.87 13.21 0.63
CA THR A 103 9.78 14.25 1.16
C THR A 103 10.09 14.11 2.64
N PHE A 104 9.32 13.31 3.40
CA PHE A 104 9.41 13.22 4.86
C PHE A 104 10.55 12.26 5.29
N ARG A 105 11.80 12.72 5.28
CA ARG A 105 12.96 11.93 5.74
C ARG A 105 13.09 11.95 7.26
N LEU A 106 13.63 10.92 7.88
CA LEU A 106 13.93 10.96 9.31
C LEU A 106 15.10 11.90 9.61
N SER A 107 14.97 12.64 10.70
CA SER A 107 16.09 13.31 11.35
C SER A 107 16.23 12.80 12.78
N ASP A 108 17.47 12.47 13.16
CA ASP A 108 17.82 12.15 14.54
C ASP A 108 17.90 13.41 15.43
N VAL A 109 17.86 14.60 14.84
CA VAL A 109 18.07 15.88 15.55
C VAL A 109 16.95 16.87 15.24
N TRP A 110 16.46 17.52 16.29
CA TRP A 110 15.58 18.68 16.17
C TRP A 110 16.36 19.90 15.62
N PRO A 111 15.82 20.72 14.70
CA PRO A 111 14.41 20.87 14.35
C PRO A 111 13.92 20.03 13.16
N GLY A 112 12.68 19.54 13.27
CA GLY A 112 11.92 18.87 12.20
C GLY A 112 10.44 18.79 12.57
N TYR A 113 9.60 18.30 11.66
CA TYR A 113 8.23 17.92 11.97
C TYR A 113 8.21 16.84 13.05
N LYS A 114 7.56 17.11 14.19
CA LYS A 114 7.42 16.12 15.26
C LYS A 114 6.33 15.13 14.91
N MET A 115 6.64 13.84 14.92
CA MET A 115 5.64 12.77 14.91
C MET A 115 5.74 11.95 16.21
N ASN A 116 4.63 11.80 16.92
CA ASN A 116 4.58 10.95 18.11
C ASN A 116 4.42 9.49 17.70
N ALA A 117 5.41 8.66 18.04
CA ALA A 117 5.41 7.22 17.78
C ALA A 117 5.29 6.47 19.10
N ARG A 118 4.19 5.75 19.29
CA ARG A 118 3.88 5.09 20.56
C ARG A 118 3.80 3.58 20.39
N CYS A 119 4.37 2.84 21.33
CA CYS A 119 4.25 1.38 21.37
C CYS A 119 3.39 0.98 22.57
N GLY A 120 2.50 0.03 22.37
CA GLY A 120 1.64 -0.48 23.43
C GLY A 120 1.07 -1.85 23.10
N THR A 121 0.67 -2.55 24.16
CA THR A 121 0.05 -3.87 24.04
C THR A 121 -1.46 -3.75 24.00
N ALA A 122 -2.15 -4.84 23.68
CA ALA A 122 -3.61 -4.97 23.82
C ALA A 122 -4.13 -4.87 25.27
N ASN A 123 -3.27 -4.57 26.26
CA ASN A 123 -3.65 -4.30 27.64
C ASN A 123 -3.37 -2.85 28.06
N ASP A 124 -2.82 -2.03 27.16
CA ASP A 124 -2.49 -0.65 27.49
C ASP A 124 -3.76 0.23 27.56
N LYS A 125 -4.17 0.55 28.79
CA LYS A 125 -5.31 1.43 29.08
C LYS A 125 -5.01 2.89 28.72
N LYS A 126 -3.73 3.30 28.68
CA LYS A 126 -3.32 4.68 28.41
C LYS A 126 -3.76 5.14 27.02
N TYR A 127 -3.81 4.22 26.06
CA TYR A 127 -4.19 4.48 24.66
C TYR A 127 -5.54 3.86 24.28
N GLN A 128 -6.41 3.66 25.26
CA GLN A 128 -7.80 3.21 25.09
C GLN A 128 -7.96 1.83 24.43
N ASN A 129 -6.94 0.98 24.57
CA ASN A 129 -6.93 -0.41 24.15
C ASN A 129 -7.45 -0.66 22.71
N ARG A 130 -7.20 0.22 21.75
CA ARG A 130 -7.62 -0.05 20.35
C ARG A 130 -6.91 -1.28 19.78
N CYS A 131 -5.72 -1.62 20.29
CA CYS A 131 -4.97 -2.82 19.94
C CYS A 131 -5.65 -4.14 20.35
N ASN A 132 -6.69 -4.13 21.21
CA ASN A 132 -7.49 -5.34 21.45
C ASN A 132 -8.48 -5.64 20.32
N ARG A 133 -8.71 -4.69 19.40
CA ARG A 133 -9.68 -4.87 18.33
C ARG A 133 -9.06 -5.78 17.27
N PRO A 134 -9.76 -6.86 16.86
CA PRO A 134 -9.26 -7.74 15.82
C PRO A 134 -8.87 -6.98 14.56
N GLY A 135 -7.66 -7.22 14.06
CA GLY A 135 -7.16 -6.64 12.82
C GLY A 135 -6.50 -5.26 12.93
N VAL A 136 -6.50 -4.62 14.10
CA VAL A 136 -5.78 -3.35 14.31
C VAL A 136 -4.29 -3.63 14.54
N ILE A 137 -3.45 -3.08 13.67
CA ILE A 137 -2.00 -3.32 13.68
C ILE A 137 -1.26 -2.05 14.06
N ALA A 138 -1.71 -0.93 13.51
CA ALA A 138 -1.37 0.43 13.91
C ALA A 138 -2.64 1.28 13.80
N TYR A 139 -2.59 2.50 14.33
CA TYR A 139 -3.59 3.51 14.05
C TYR A 139 -3.03 4.92 14.26
N GLN A 140 -3.59 5.86 13.51
CA GLN A 140 -3.19 7.27 13.49
C GLN A 140 -4.31 8.21 13.97
N TRP A 141 -3.93 9.34 14.59
CA TRP A 141 -4.83 10.48 14.81
C TRP A 141 -4.12 11.83 14.76
N ASN A 142 -4.81 12.82 14.17
CA ASN A 142 -4.32 14.19 14.02
C ASN A 142 -4.82 15.09 15.17
N THR A 143 -3.91 15.89 15.72
CA THR A 143 -4.18 16.78 16.86
C THR A 143 -3.50 18.13 16.68
N LYS A 144 -3.95 19.17 17.37
CA LYS A 144 -3.25 20.46 17.36
C LYS A 144 -2.02 20.47 18.28
N THR A 145 -2.05 19.68 19.33
CA THR A 145 -1.03 19.60 20.38
C THR A 145 -0.84 18.15 20.79
N ASP A 146 0.26 17.84 21.47
CA ASP A 146 0.53 16.49 21.96
C ASP A 146 -0.63 15.95 22.80
N ALA A 147 -1.23 14.86 22.35
CA ALA A 147 -2.33 14.22 23.04
C ALA A 147 -2.14 12.70 23.03
N THR A 148 -2.16 12.12 24.22
CA THR A 148 -1.96 10.68 24.42
C THR A 148 -3.25 9.88 24.26
N ASP A 149 -4.44 10.48 24.42
CA ASP A 149 -5.72 9.78 24.31
C ASP A 149 -6.38 10.02 22.94
N PRO A 150 -6.44 9.00 22.05
CA PRO A 150 -7.02 9.14 20.72
C PRO A 150 -8.56 9.25 20.70
N ASN A 151 -9.26 9.00 21.82
CA ASN A 151 -10.72 9.12 21.91
C ASN A 151 -11.16 10.48 22.44
N ASN A 152 -10.33 11.11 23.28
CA ASN A 152 -10.66 12.39 23.92
C ASN A 152 -9.91 13.59 23.31
N ALA A 153 -8.84 13.36 22.55
CA ALA A 153 -8.13 14.42 21.87
C ALA A 153 -9.04 15.09 20.82
N PRO A 154 -9.16 16.44 20.82
CA PRO A 154 -9.83 17.16 19.77
C PRO A 154 -9.17 16.85 18.42
N ARG A 155 -9.94 16.26 17.51
CA ARG A 155 -9.50 15.96 16.15
C ARG A 155 -9.16 17.27 15.42
N TYR A 156 -8.01 17.30 14.76
CA TYR A 156 -7.53 18.48 14.05
C TYR A 156 -6.88 18.07 12.72
N ASP A 157 -7.66 18.10 11.63
CA ASP A 157 -7.20 17.67 10.31
C ASP A 157 -6.79 18.88 9.45
N LYS A 158 -5.62 19.43 9.72
CA LYS A 158 -5.01 20.51 8.91
C LYS A 158 -3.54 20.20 8.61
N ASP A 159 -2.97 20.98 7.72
CA ASP A 159 -1.59 20.87 7.26
C ASP A 159 -0.54 21.18 8.34
N ASP A 160 -0.93 21.78 9.46
CA ASP A 160 -0.08 22.03 10.64
C ASP A 160 -0.37 21.07 11.81
N ALA A 161 -1.12 19.99 11.56
CA ALA A 161 -1.46 19.03 12.61
C ALA A 161 -0.23 18.27 13.13
N LEU A 162 -0.22 18.01 14.43
CA LEU A 162 0.67 17.06 15.06
C LEU A 162 0.12 15.63 14.88
N SER A 163 0.96 14.78 14.32
CA SER A 163 0.67 13.37 14.03
C SER A 163 1.00 12.50 15.22
N ASN A 164 0.07 11.60 15.51
CA ASN A 164 0.20 10.60 16.54
C ASN A 164 -0.08 9.24 15.92
N MET A 165 0.89 8.34 16.03
CA MET A 165 0.78 6.95 15.61
C MET A 165 1.00 6.04 16.80
N HIS A 166 0.17 5.00 16.88
CA HIS A 166 0.32 3.93 17.86
C HIS A 166 0.53 2.60 17.15
N PHE A 167 1.59 1.89 17.53
CA PHE A 167 2.00 0.60 17.00
C PHE A 167 1.62 -0.50 18.00
N CYS A 168 0.71 -1.38 17.60
CA CYS A 168 0.32 -2.55 18.40
C CYS A 168 1.38 -3.65 18.27
N ASP A 169 1.42 -4.59 19.22
CA ASP A 169 2.36 -5.73 19.20
C ASP A 169 2.39 -6.46 17.84
N GLN A 170 1.22 -6.57 17.19
CA GLN A 170 1.09 -7.22 15.89
C GLN A 170 1.95 -6.58 14.79
N PHE A 171 2.21 -5.26 14.85
CA PHE A 171 3.07 -4.56 13.89
C PHE A 171 4.46 -5.19 13.81
N PHE A 172 5.03 -5.54 14.97
CA PHE A 172 6.38 -6.08 15.07
C PHE A 172 6.51 -7.53 14.59
N TYR A 173 5.38 -8.22 14.34
CA TYR A 173 5.37 -9.55 13.71
C TYR A 173 5.33 -9.50 12.18
N TYR A 174 5.08 -8.33 11.59
CA TYR A 174 5.20 -8.17 10.14
C TYR A 174 6.67 -8.12 9.71
N LYS A 175 6.94 -8.65 8.52
CA LYS A 175 8.28 -8.64 7.91
C LYS A 175 8.68 -7.22 7.52
N LYS A 176 10.00 -7.00 7.37
CA LYS A 176 10.54 -5.82 6.70
C LYS A 176 10.20 -5.83 5.21
N LEU A 177 10.35 -4.69 4.53
CA LEU A 177 9.99 -4.56 3.11
C LEU A 177 10.74 -5.56 2.23
N ASN A 178 12.07 -5.59 2.33
CA ASN A 178 12.92 -6.45 1.50
C ASN A 178 12.65 -7.94 1.71
N ASP A 179 12.44 -8.38 2.95
CA ASP A 179 12.11 -9.77 3.26
C ASP A 179 10.76 -10.15 2.64
N ALA A 180 9.74 -9.29 2.76
CA ALA A 180 8.43 -9.55 2.18
C ALA A 180 8.48 -9.60 0.64
N ILE A 181 9.29 -8.76 -0.01
CA ILE A 181 9.48 -8.80 -1.46
C ILE A 181 10.19 -10.09 -1.87
N LYS A 182 11.30 -10.43 -1.21
CA LYS A 182 12.11 -11.61 -1.50
C LYS A 182 11.29 -12.89 -1.38
N ASP A 183 10.61 -13.08 -0.25
CA ASP A 183 9.82 -14.29 0.01
C ASP A 183 8.74 -14.53 -1.04
N GLN A 184 8.13 -13.46 -1.57
CA GLN A 184 7.12 -13.60 -2.59
C GLN A 184 7.72 -13.74 -3.98
N LYS A 185 8.78 -13.00 -4.32
CA LYS A 185 9.48 -13.12 -5.60
C LYS A 185 10.02 -14.53 -5.81
N ASP A 186 10.57 -15.13 -4.77
CA ASP A 186 11.20 -16.45 -4.78
C ASP A 186 10.22 -17.59 -4.45
N SER A 187 8.92 -17.29 -4.27
CA SER A 187 7.90 -18.30 -3.97
C SER A 187 7.73 -19.30 -5.12
N ASP A 188 7.77 -20.60 -4.82
CA ASP A 188 7.47 -21.68 -5.78
C ASP A 188 5.98 -21.67 -6.20
N ASP A 189 5.09 -21.19 -5.35
CA ASP A 189 3.69 -20.96 -5.74
C ASP A 189 3.60 -19.66 -6.54
N PHE A 190 3.54 -19.80 -7.86
CA PHE A 190 3.39 -18.69 -8.80
C PHE A 190 2.18 -17.81 -8.47
N LYS A 191 1.09 -18.35 -7.90
CA LYS A 191 -0.09 -17.55 -7.56
C LYS A 191 0.22 -16.54 -6.45
N TRP A 192 1.12 -16.87 -5.53
CA TRP A 192 1.48 -15.99 -4.42
C TRP A 192 2.23 -14.75 -4.90
N ARG A 193 2.98 -14.87 -6.01
CA ARG A 193 3.66 -13.74 -6.67
C ARG A 193 2.69 -12.63 -7.10
N TYR A 194 1.42 -12.98 -7.38
CA TYR A 194 0.37 -12.04 -7.78
C TYR A 194 -0.62 -11.72 -6.66
N ASP A 195 -0.51 -12.39 -5.51
CA ASP A 195 -1.35 -12.11 -4.35
C ASP A 195 -0.75 -10.97 -3.53
N LEU A 196 -1.23 -9.77 -3.80
CA LEU A 196 -0.80 -8.56 -3.09
C LEU A 196 -0.94 -8.67 -1.57
N THR A 197 -1.84 -9.53 -1.04
CA THR A 197 -2.00 -9.77 0.40
C THR A 197 -0.74 -10.30 1.06
N LYS A 198 0.06 -11.07 0.32
CA LYS A 198 1.30 -11.68 0.79
C LYS A 198 2.45 -10.71 0.98
N TYR A 199 2.39 -9.57 0.31
CA TYR A 199 3.43 -8.54 0.41
C TYR A 199 3.30 -7.69 1.68
N LYS A 200 2.26 -7.88 2.52
CA LYS A 200 2.00 -7.07 3.74
C LYS A 200 3.22 -7.07 4.68
N ASN A 201 3.74 -5.89 4.96
CA ASN A 201 5.00 -5.65 5.66
C ASN A 201 4.89 -4.37 6.51
N GLN A 202 5.89 -4.12 7.36
CA GLN A 202 5.94 -2.97 8.26
C GLN A 202 5.88 -1.63 7.53
N ALA A 203 6.66 -1.45 6.45
CA ALA A 203 6.72 -0.22 5.69
C ALA A 203 5.37 0.18 5.10
N TYR A 204 4.63 -0.77 4.55
CA TYR A 204 3.26 -0.53 4.06
C TYR A 204 2.30 -0.12 5.17
N ILE A 205 2.43 -0.70 6.37
CA ILE A 205 1.58 -0.33 7.48
C ILE A 205 1.86 1.13 7.85
N ILE A 206 3.14 1.53 7.92
CA ILE A 206 3.48 2.94 8.16
C ILE A 206 2.99 3.83 7.02
N LEU A 207 3.19 3.45 5.76
CA LEU A 207 2.69 4.21 4.62
C LEU A 207 1.17 4.38 4.68
N HIS A 208 0.44 3.34 5.06
CA HIS A 208 -1.01 3.42 5.29
C HIS A 208 -1.35 4.46 6.37
N GLU A 209 -0.68 4.42 7.53
CA GLU A 209 -0.92 5.41 8.59
C GLU A 209 -0.51 6.84 8.19
N MET A 210 0.60 7.00 7.45
CA MET A 210 1.03 8.29 6.88
C MET A 210 -0.03 8.87 5.95
N MET A 211 -0.79 8.02 5.25
CA MET A 211 -1.87 8.49 4.39
C MET A 211 -3.03 9.12 5.18
N HIS A 212 -3.20 8.80 6.47
CA HIS A 212 -4.16 9.46 7.35
C HIS A 212 -3.64 10.75 7.97
N ASP A 213 -2.33 10.99 7.87
CA ASP A 213 -1.65 12.13 8.46
C ASP A 213 -1.94 13.41 7.67
N SER A 214 -2.53 14.40 8.34
CA SER A 214 -2.95 15.63 7.69
C SER A 214 -1.75 16.51 7.30
N VAL A 215 -0.63 16.48 8.03
CA VAL A 215 0.57 17.23 7.62
C VAL A 215 1.05 16.75 6.25
N MET A 216 0.98 15.43 6.00
CA MET A 216 1.53 14.81 4.81
C MET A 216 0.57 14.82 3.63
N THR A 217 -0.74 14.89 3.88
CA THR A 217 -1.72 14.63 2.83
C THR A 217 -2.75 15.72 2.60
N TYR A 218 -3.02 16.60 3.58
CA TYR A 218 -4.19 17.48 3.53
C TYR A 218 -4.17 18.43 2.33
N LYS A 219 -3.10 19.20 2.16
CA LYS A 219 -2.96 20.16 1.04
C LYS A 219 -2.97 19.46 -0.31
N GLN A 220 -2.18 18.39 -0.43
CA GLN A 220 -2.02 17.59 -1.65
C GLN A 220 -3.31 16.89 -2.05
N ASN A 221 -4.16 16.55 -1.07
CA ASN A 221 -5.49 16.00 -1.29
C ASN A 221 -6.61 17.07 -1.32
N LYS A 222 -6.29 18.29 -1.78
CA LYS A 222 -7.25 19.40 -1.94
C LYS A 222 -7.93 19.81 -0.64
N ASN A 223 -7.15 19.94 0.44
CA ASN A 223 -7.60 20.28 1.78
C ASN A 223 -8.60 19.26 2.35
N ARG A 224 -8.32 17.96 2.16
CA ARG A 224 -9.16 16.87 2.66
C ARG A 224 -8.33 15.79 3.34
N ARG A 225 -8.80 15.34 4.51
CA ARG A 225 -8.26 14.13 5.15
C ARG A 225 -8.62 12.90 4.32
N ILE A 226 -7.78 11.89 4.43
CA ILE A 226 -7.99 10.56 3.86
C ILE A 226 -8.30 9.64 5.05
N PRO A 227 -9.58 9.34 5.34
CA PRO A 227 -9.98 8.38 6.38
C PRO A 227 -9.93 6.91 5.91
N ASP A 228 -10.08 5.98 6.84
CA ASP A 228 -10.50 4.63 6.45
C ASP A 228 -11.96 4.64 6.02
N LEU A 229 -12.25 3.95 4.91
CA LEU A 229 -13.61 3.83 4.40
C LEU A 229 -14.23 2.48 4.73
N SER A 230 -15.55 2.49 4.81
CA SER A 230 -16.37 1.28 4.82
C SER A 230 -17.48 1.45 3.78
N MET A 231 -17.88 0.35 3.17
CA MET A 231 -18.95 0.32 2.17
C MET A 231 -19.95 -0.77 2.48
N HIS A 232 -21.15 -0.63 1.94
CA HIS A 232 -22.14 -1.70 1.99
C HIS A 232 -22.15 -2.45 0.67
N VAL A 233 -21.87 -3.76 0.72
CA VAL A 233 -21.91 -4.64 -0.45
C VAL A 233 -22.99 -5.70 -0.26
N TYR A 234 -23.52 -6.20 -1.37
CA TYR A 234 -24.45 -7.31 -1.33
C TYR A 234 -23.70 -8.62 -1.55
N GLU A 235 -23.70 -9.47 -0.52
CA GLU A 235 -23.20 -10.83 -0.61
C GLU A 235 -24.32 -11.79 -0.98
N TYR A 236 -24.02 -12.75 -1.85
CA TYR A 236 -24.91 -13.87 -2.14
C TYR A 236 -24.47 -15.04 -1.27
N VAL A 237 -25.31 -15.41 -0.31
CA VAL A 237 -25.07 -16.54 0.59
C VAL A 237 -25.97 -17.69 0.16
N GLN A 238 -25.37 -18.83 -0.16
CA GLN A 238 -26.13 -20.04 -0.47
C GLN A 238 -26.90 -20.49 0.78
N LYS A 239 -28.19 -20.84 0.63
CA LYS A 239 -28.95 -21.41 1.73
C LYS A 239 -28.40 -22.82 2.05
N PRO A 240 -28.20 -23.20 3.33
CA PRO A 240 -27.59 -24.49 3.69
C PRO A 240 -28.26 -25.70 3.02
N ASP A 241 -29.58 -25.66 2.87
CA ASP A 241 -30.39 -26.78 2.38
C ASP A 241 -31.00 -26.54 0.99
N SER A 242 -30.49 -25.58 0.21
CA SER A 242 -30.98 -25.37 -1.16
C SER A 242 -29.91 -24.87 -2.14
N ARG A 243 -30.23 -24.93 -3.43
CA ARG A 243 -29.43 -24.29 -4.50
C ARG A 243 -29.75 -22.80 -4.65
N ASP A 244 -30.64 -22.25 -3.81
CA ASP A 244 -30.98 -20.84 -3.84
C ASP A 244 -29.90 -20.01 -3.15
N TRP A 245 -29.77 -18.78 -3.64
CA TRP A 245 -28.91 -17.75 -3.06
C TRP A 245 -29.76 -16.67 -2.42
N LYS A 246 -29.42 -16.28 -1.18
CA LYS A 246 -30.00 -15.11 -0.54
C LYS A 246 -29.03 -13.95 -0.64
N ARG A 247 -29.52 -12.82 -1.15
CA ARG A 247 -28.78 -11.55 -1.14
C ARG A 247 -28.84 -10.95 0.26
N LYS A 248 -27.69 -10.62 0.84
CA LYS A 248 -27.55 -9.97 2.15
C LYS A 248 -26.72 -8.71 1.99
N LEU A 249 -27.24 -7.57 2.45
CA LEU A 249 -26.44 -6.35 2.55
C LEU A 249 -25.53 -6.48 3.78
N VAL A 250 -24.22 -6.35 3.57
CA VAL A 250 -23.22 -6.38 4.64
C VAL A 250 -22.38 -5.11 4.57
N LYS A 251 -21.94 -4.64 5.73
CA LYS A 251 -20.94 -3.57 5.84
C LYS A 251 -19.56 -4.21 5.83
N VAL A 252 -18.68 -3.77 4.94
CA VAL A 252 -17.30 -4.21 4.83
C VAL A 252 -16.39 -3.00 4.93
N ASP A 253 -15.30 -3.12 5.67
CA ASP A 253 -14.26 -2.11 5.67
C ASP A 253 -13.45 -2.25 4.37
N VAL A 254 -13.07 -1.13 3.76
CA VAL A 254 -12.36 -1.12 2.48
C VAL A 254 -10.86 -1.30 2.72
N TYR A 255 -10.53 -2.43 3.34
CA TYR A 255 -9.15 -2.89 3.49
C TYR A 255 -8.86 -4.02 2.52
N GLN A 256 -7.58 -4.24 2.23
CA GLN A 256 -7.08 -5.30 1.35
C GLN A 256 -7.41 -5.07 -0.14
N PRO A 257 -6.67 -5.72 -1.07
CA PRO A 257 -6.77 -5.41 -2.49
C PRO A 257 -8.16 -5.62 -3.05
N TYR A 258 -8.85 -6.66 -2.58
CA TYR A 258 -10.16 -7.05 -3.09
C TYR A 258 -11.20 -5.94 -2.90
N TYR A 259 -11.39 -5.46 -1.67
CA TYR A 259 -12.38 -4.43 -1.39
C TYR A 259 -11.97 -3.07 -1.94
N CYS A 260 -10.67 -2.75 -1.98
CA CYS A 260 -10.18 -1.54 -2.65
C CYS A 260 -10.55 -1.53 -4.13
N LYS A 261 -10.37 -2.67 -4.82
CA LYS A 261 -10.76 -2.82 -6.23
C LYS A 261 -12.27 -2.74 -6.43
N VAL A 262 -13.04 -3.35 -5.54
CA VAL A 262 -14.51 -3.22 -5.57
C VAL A 262 -14.90 -1.75 -5.42
N LEU A 263 -14.32 -1.01 -4.47
CA LEU A 263 -14.60 0.43 -4.30
C LEU A 263 -14.23 1.22 -5.55
N ALA A 264 -13.04 1.00 -6.11
CA ALA A 264 -12.58 1.71 -7.30
C ALA A 264 -13.49 1.47 -8.53
N ARG A 265 -13.94 0.23 -8.73
CA ARG A 265 -14.77 -0.17 -9.88
C ARG A 265 -16.27 0.14 -9.71
N THR A 266 -16.75 0.30 -8.48
CA THR A 266 -18.18 0.57 -8.20
C THR A 266 -18.51 2.07 -8.16
N ALA A 267 -17.51 2.95 -8.24
CA ALA A 267 -17.69 4.38 -8.13
C ALA A 267 -18.18 5.03 -9.44
N ARG A 268 -19.35 5.67 -9.38
CA ARG A 268 -19.77 6.71 -10.33
C ARG A 268 -19.07 8.04 -10.00
N GLU A 269 -19.00 8.96 -10.96
CA GLU A 269 -18.26 10.25 -10.92
C GLU A 269 -18.18 10.95 -9.54
N LYS A 270 -19.28 11.05 -8.79
CA LYS A 270 -19.31 11.71 -7.45
C LYS A 270 -18.51 10.99 -6.36
N ILE A 271 -18.42 9.65 -6.38
CA ILE A 271 -17.63 8.87 -5.42
C ILE A 271 -16.18 8.72 -5.92
N ALA A 272 -15.91 8.91 -7.21
CA ALA A 272 -14.54 8.93 -7.70
C ALA A 272 -13.79 10.14 -7.12
N GLU A 273 -14.39 11.32 -7.12
CA GLU A 273 -13.78 12.54 -6.57
C GLU A 273 -13.63 12.50 -5.04
N GLU A 274 -14.59 11.90 -4.33
CA GLU A 274 -14.65 11.92 -2.88
C GLU A 274 -14.24 10.61 -2.19
N GLY A 275 -14.50 9.43 -2.74
CA GLY A 275 -14.28 8.15 -2.04
C GLY A 275 -12.91 7.51 -2.28
N ILE A 276 -12.49 7.38 -3.54
CA ILE A 276 -11.33 6.54 -3.86
C ILE A 276 -10.02 7.12 -3.32
N THR A 277 -9.82 8.42 -3.50
CA THR A 277 -8.62 9.15 -3.04
C THR A 277 -8.59 9.33 -1.52
N MET A 278 -9.74 9.15 -0.88
CA MET A 278 -9.92 9.28 0.56
C MET A 278 -9.69 8.00 1.34
N ASN A 279 -9.54 6.82 0.72
CA ASN A 279 -9.20 5.58 1.43
C ASN A 279 -7.68 5.35 1.46
N ALA A 280 -7.08 5.15 2.64
CA ALA A 280 -5.64 4.89 2.74
C ALA A 280 -5.24 3.57 2.07
N ASP A 281 -6.07 2.55 2.18
CA ASP A 281 -5.78 1.21 1.65
C ASP A 281 -5.94 1.09 0.12
N ASN A 282 -6.72 1.98 -0.51
CA ASN A 282 -6.75 2.12 -1.97
C ASN A 282 -5.39 2.53 -2.55
N LYS A 283 -4.46 2.96 -1.70
CA LYS A 283 -3.13 3.44 -2.07
C LYS A 283 -2.05 2.37 -2.03
N ARG A 284 -2.49 1.11 -1.97
CA ARG A 284 -1.67 -0.07 -2.19
C ARG A 284 -0.96 -0.20 -3.55
N PRO A 285 -1.28 0.53 -4.65
CA PRO A 285 -0.66 0.30 -5.96
C PRO A 285 0.84 0.46 -6.05
N VAL A 286 1.46 1.10 -5.06
CA VAL A 286 2.92 1.10 -4.91
C VAL A 286 3.46 -0.32 -5.05
N ARG A 287 2.77 -1.32 -4.50
CA ARG A 287 3.16 -2.74 -4.63
C ARG A 287 2.87 -3.35 -5.99
N THR A 288 1.82 -2.93 -6.69
CA THR A 288 1.61 -3.37 -8.08
C THR A 288 2.64 -2.76 -9.01
N LEU A 289 3.18 -1.56 -8.75
CA LEU A 289 4.35 -1.07 -9.50
C LEU A 289 5.63 -1.90 -9.25
N TYR A 290 5.66 -2.78 -8.25
CA TYR A 290 6.72 -3.81 -8.08
C TYR A 290 6.32 -5.21 -8.60
N VAL A 291 5.02 -5.46 -8.83
CA VAL A 291 4.47 -6.80 -9.18
C VAL A 291 3.89 -6.83 -10.61
N GLN A 292 3.09 -5.85 -11.02
CA GLN A 292 2.62 -5.62 -12.38
C GLN A 292 3.63 -4.90 -13.27
N SER A 293 4.69 -4.34 -12.71
CA SER A 293 5.90 -4.09 -13.48
C SER A 293 6.62 -5.39 -13.83
N LEU A 294 6.15 -6.62 -13.57
CA LEU A 294 6.84 -7.81 -14.08
C LEU A 294 7.03 -7.86 -15.63
N PRO A 295 6.26 -7.14 -16.49
CA PRO A 295 6.63 -6.88 -17.89
C PRO A 295 7.50 -5.61 -18.09
N ILE A 296 7.63 -4.72 -17.11
CA ILE A 296 8.46 -3.48 -17.13
C ILE A 296 9.77 -3.64 -16.30
N LEU A 297 9.89 -4.69 -15.49
CA LEU A 297 11.09 -5.18 -14.82
C LEU A 297 11.88 -6.09 -15.77
N HIS A 298 11.37 -6.34 -16.98
CA HIS A 298 12.18 -6.73 -18.13
C HIS A 298 12.93 -5.55 -18.77
N LEU A 299 12.65 -4.29 -18.35
CA LEU A 299 13.40 -3.12 -18.79
C LEU A 299 14.40 -2.61 -17.74
N PHE A 300 14.43 -3.19 -16.53
CA PHE A 300 15.34 -2.79 -15.46
C PHE A 300 16.10 -3.95 -14.79
N LEU A 301 15.99 -5.18 -15.34
CA LEU A 301 16.81 -6.35 -14.98
C LEU A 301 17.22 -7.12 -16.26
N GLY A 302 17.77 -6.36 -17.21
CA GLY A 302 18.71 -6.85 -18.21
C GLY A 302 20.10 -6.43 -17.75
#